data_AF-A0A7W1I5K7-F1
#
_entry.id   AF-A0A7W1I5K7-F1
#
_cell.length_a   1.000
_cell.length_b   1.000
_cell.length_c   1.000
_cell.angle_alpha   90.00
_cell.angle_beta   90.00
_cell.angle_gamma   90.00
#
_symmetry.space_group_name_H-M   'P 1'
#
loop_
_entity.id
_entity.type
_entity.pdbx_description
1 polymer ?
#
loop_
_entity_poly.entity_id
_entity_poly.type
_entity_poly.pdbx_seq_one_letter_code
_entity_poly.pdbx_strand_id
1 'polypeptide(L)'
;MDYLEREGGDIGGEAGVNDVSWEDRFAAALNDAEARARMIATVGIPERVACGFSSNVDRVVTLDGDLLSRLIEKEPVDHDRRVTWIETRADCLTALIQHIRTGQGGELPVTNGDVASWIADRFPGQIAVGGTGAHAANTLARLGCPALLHLTAASAGCVRLLDASNLLVIPG
;
A
#
# COMPACT_ATOMS: atom_id res chain seq x y z
N MET A 1 4.22 34.60 10.35
CA MET A 1 5.06 33.54 10.92
C MET A 1 6.07 33.19 9.84
N ASP A 2 7.07 34.07 9.73
CA ASP A 2 8.18 33.99 8.79
C ASP A 2 9.20 32.97 9.29
N TYR A 3 9.63 32.08 8.41
CA TYR A 3 10.71 31.13 8.67
C TYR A 3 11.68 31.10 7.49
N LEU A 4 12.14 32.27 7.04
CA LEU A 4 13.29 32.39 6.15
C LEU A 4 14.02 33.69 6.47
N GLU A 5 14.95 33.64 7.44
CA GLU A 5 16.14 34.48 7.53
C GLU A 5 16.84 34.22 8.87
N ARG A 6 17.98 33.50 8.83
CA ARG A 6 19.09 33.69 9.79
C ARG A 6 20.39 33.11 9.23
N GLU A 7 21.13 34.06 8.67
CA GLU A 7 22.58 34.25 8.56
C GLU A 7 23.54 33.10 8.89
N GLY A 8 24.53 32.97 8.00
CA GLY A 8 25.68 32.09 8.12
C GLY A 8 26.57 32.40 9.31
N GLY A 9 26.99 31.33 9.98
CA GLY A 9 28.16 31.29 10.84
C GLY A 9 29.20 30.39 10.21
N ASP A 10 30.34 30.98 9.85
CA ASP A 10 31.59 30.29 9.53
C ASP A 10 32.05 29.50 10.78
N ILE A 11 32.13 28.17 10.65
CA ILE A 11 32.86 27.31 11.58
C ILE A 11 33.90 26.54 10.78
N GLY A 12 35.10 27.11 10.74
CA GLY A 12 36.28 26.48 10.18
C GLY A 12 36.62 25.16 10.89
N GLY A 13 36.83 24.13 10.06
CA GLY A 13 37.83 23.08 10.23
C GLY A 13 37.58 22.01 11.27
N GLU A 14 37.11 20.84 10.81
CA GLU A 14 37.66 19.54 11.23
C GLU A 14 37.31 18.44 10.21
N ALA A 15 38.24 17.51 10.04
CA ALA A 15 38.39 16.47 9.02
C ALA A 15 37.13 15.73 8.51
N GLY A 16 37.02 15.67 7.17
CA GLY A 16 36.85 14.40 6.45
C GLY A 16 35.57 13.59 6.69
N VAL A 17 34.39 14.19 6.64
CA VAL A 17 33.17 13.43 6.36
C VAL A 17 33.07 13.33 4.84
N ASN A 18 33.26 12.14 4.27
CA ASN A 18 33.00 11.89 2.85
C ASN A 18 31.57 12.38 2.54
N ASP A 19 31.46 13.51 1.84
CA ASP A 19 30.19 14.13 1.46
C ASP A 19 29.58 13.36 0.28
N VAL A 20 29.29 12.08 0.52
CA VAL A 20 28.61 11.22 -0.44
C VAL A 20 27.18 11.72 -0.53
N SER A 21 26.81 12.21 -1.71
CA SER A 21 25.49 12.72 -2.00
C SER A 21 24.42 11.67 -1.72
N TRP A 22 23.18 12.11 -1.47
CA TRP A 22 22.07 11.17 -1.34
C TRP A 22 21.86 10.33 -2.59
N GLU A 23 22.13 10.89 -3.77
CA GLU A 23 22.04 10.17 -5.06
C GLU A 23 23.01 8.99 -5.10
N ASP A 24 24.27 9.21 -4.71
CA ASP A 24 25.29 8.17 -4.66
C ASP A 24 24.94 7.08 -3.65
N ARG A 25 24.36 7.44 -2.50
CA ARG A 25 23.90 6.48 -1.48
C ARG A 25 22.75 5.62 -2.00
N PHE A 26 21.76 6.22 -2.66
CA PHE A 26 20.65 5.47 -3.25
C PHE A 26 21.13 4.57 -4.40
N ALA A 27 22.04 5.04 -5.24
CA ALA A 27 22.64 4.24 -6.30
C ALA A 27 23.40 3.03 -5.73
N ALA A 28 24.21 3.23 -4.68
CA ALA A 28 24.91 2.13 -4.01
C ALA A 28 23.94 1.12 -3.38
N ALA A 29 22.89 1.58 -2.70
CA ALA A 29 21.88 0.71 -2.10
C ALA A 29 21.11 -0.11 -3.14
N LEU A 30 20.75 0.50 -4.27
CA LEU A 30 20.10 -0.19 -5.39
C LEU A 30 21.02 -1.27 -5.97
N ASN A 31 22.29 -0.94 -6.22
CA ASN A 31 23.27 -1.89 -6.74
C ASN A 31 23.45 -3.11 -5.82
N ASP A 32 23.50 -2.90 -4.49
CA ASP A 32 23.58 -4.00 -3.52
C ASP A 32 22.31 -4.86 -3.53
N ALA A 33 21.13 -4.23 -3.54
CA ALA A 33 19.86 -4.94 -3.60
C ALA A 33 19.74 -5.81 -4.86
N GLU A 34 20.11 -5.27 -6.03
CA GLU A 34 20.12 -6.03 -7.28
C GLU A 34 21.14 -7.17 -7.29
N ALA A 35 22.34 -6.95 -6.73
CA ALA A 35 23.35 -7.98 -6.63
C ALA A 35 22.86 -9.16 -5.77
N ARG A 36 22.19 -8.88 -4.65
CA ARG A 36 21.56 -9.90 -3.80
C ARG A 36 20.44 -10.64 -4.53
N ALA A 37 19.58 -9.93 -5.26
CA ALA A 37 18.52 -10.56 -6.06
C ALA A 37 19.09 -11.50 -7.14
N ARG A 38 20.14 -11.07 -7.85
CA ARG A 38 20.85 -11.92 -8.84
C ARG A 38 21.50 -13.14 -8.19
N MET A 39 22.13 -12.97 -7.03
CA MET A 39 22.71 -14.09 -6.27
C MET A 39 21.63 -15.12 -5.89
N ILE A 40 20.51 -14.65 -5.35
CA ILE A 40 19.36 -15.51 -4.99
C ILE A 40 18.86 -16.29 -6.20
N ALA A 41 18.70 -15.61 -7.35
CA ALA A 41 18.24 -16.24 -8.59
C ALA A 41 19.23 -17.27 -9.16
N THR A 42 20.54 -17.08 -8.94
CA THR A 42 21.60 -17.93 -9.52
C THR A 42 21.97 -19.11 -8.63
N VAL A 43 22.15 -18.85 -7.33
CA VAL A 43 22.61 -19.86 -6.36
C VAL A 43 21.43 -20.67 -5.81
N GLY A 44 20.24 -20.05 -5.77
CA GLY A 44 19.10 -20.57 -5.04
C GLY A 44 19.34 -20.45 -3.54
N ILE A 45 18.50 -19.70 -2.83
CA ILE A 45 18.42 -19.81 -1.37
C ILE A 45 17.28 -20.77 -1.02
N PRO A 46 17.52 -21.79 -0.17
CA PRO A 46 16.49 -22.74 0.22
C PRO A 46 15.46 -22.11 1.16
N GLU A 47 15.86 -21.06 1.89
CA GLU A 47 15.04 -20.37 2.86
C GLU A 47 14.05 -19.43 2.18
N ARG A 48 12.78 -19.48 2.64
CA ARG A 48 11.69 -18.67 2.13
C ARG A 48 11.29 -17.63 3.15
N VAL A 49 11.00 -16.42 2.70
CA VAL A 49 10.38 -15.41 3.56
C VAL A 49 8.94 -15.83 3.82
N ALA A 50 8.59 -16.04 5.08
CA ALA A 50 7.21 -16.32 5.47
C ALA A 50 6.37 -15.04 5.43
N CYS A 51 5.24 -15.09 4.72
CA CYS A 51 4.32 -13.99 4.51
C CYS A 51 2.90 -14.41 4.87
N GLY A 52 2.25 -13.65 5.74
CA GLY A 52 0.90 -13.91 6.25
C GLY A 52 0.50 -12.89 7.32
N PHE A 53 -0.70 -12.94 7.89
CA PHE A 53 -1.81 -13.86 7.60
C PHE A 53 -2.86 -13.24 6.67
N SER A 54 -2.69 -11.98 6.27
CA SER A 54 -3.68 -11.28 5.44
C SER A 54 -3.47 -11.56 3.95
N SER A 55 -4.54 -11.99 3.31
CA SER A 55 -4.67 -12.06 1.87
C SER A 55 -6.12 -11.73 1.51
N ASN A 56 -6.32 -10.88 0.52
CA ASN A 56 -7.63 -10.54 0.00
C ASN A 56 -7.49 -10.05 -1.45
N VAL A 57 -8.59 -9.55 -2.01
CA VAL A 57 -8.61 -8.91 -3.32
C VAL A 57 -8.96 -7.45 -3.10
N ASP A 58 -8.05 -6.56 -3.49
CA ASP A 58 -8.31 -5.12 -3.43
C ASP A 58 -9.02 -4.67 -4.69
N ARG A 59 -9.99 -3.78 -4.51
CA ARG A 59 -10.54 -2.95 -5.58
C ARG A 59 -9.95 -1.56 -5.45
N VAL A 60 -9.01 -1.23 -6.33
CA VAL A 60 -8.31 0.05 -6.32
C VAL A 60 -9.03 1.01 -7.26
N VAL A 61 -9.39 2.18 -6.72
CA VAL A 61 -10.21 3.17 -7.41
C VAL A 61 -9.45 4.48 -7.46
N THR A 62 -9.30 5.05 -8.65
CA THR A 62 -8.83 6.43 -8.80
C THR A 62 -10.00 7.36 -8.54
N LEU A 63 -9.86 8.21 -7.53
CA LEU A 63 -10.85 9.24 -7.22
C LEU A 63 -10.52 10.50 -8.00
N ASP A 64 -11.51 11.03 -8.71
CA ASP A 64 -11.46 12.32 -9.37
C ASP A 64 -12.62 13.21 -8.88
N GLY A 65 -12.56 14.50 -9.26
CA GLY A 65 -13.58 15.48 -8.86
C GLY A 65 -14.98 15.09 -9.33
N ASP A 66 -15.11 14.56 -10.55
CA ASP A 66 -16.40 14.22 -11.14
C ASP A 66 -17.08 13.03 -10.44
N LEU A 67 -16.30 12.01 -10.05
CA LEU A 67 -16.78 10.88 -9.27
C LEU A 67 -17.20 11.36 -7.88
N LEU A 68 -16.35 12.12 -7.18
CA LEU A 68 -16.65 12.61 -5.84
C LEU A 68 -17.90 13.50 -5.82
N SER A 69 -18.00 14.46 -6.74
CA SER A 69 -19.16 15.35 -6.85
C SER A 69 -20.46 14.59 -7.06
N ARG A 70 -20.49 13.59 -7.97
CA ARG A 70 -21.68 12.77 -8.22
C ARG A 70 -22.11 11.92 -7.02
N LEU A 71 -21.15 11.47 -6.21
CA LEU A 71 -21.43 10.66 -5.03
C LEU A 71 -21.96 11.51 -3.87
N ILE A 72 -21.36 12.68 -3.65
CA ILE A 72 -21.70 13.57 -2.53
C ILE A 72 -23.02 14.29 -2.77
N GLU A 73 -23.38 14.61 -4.01
CA GLU A 73 -24.67 15.28 -4.32
C GLU A 73 -25.89 14.53 -3.77
N LYS A 74 -25.78 13.21 -3.59
CA LYS A 74 -26.89 12.34 -3.19
C LYS A 74 -26.90 11.95 -1.72
N GLU A 75 -25.88 12.33 -0.96
CA GLU A 75 -25.68 11.82 0.40
C GLU A 75 -25.12 12.95 1.31
N PRO A 76 -25.63 13.10 2.54
CA PRO A 76 -25.10 14.09 3.46
C PRO A 76 -23.68 13.72 3.90
N VAL A 77 -22.79 14.73 3.96
CA VAL A 77 -21.44 14.60 4.51
C VAL A 77 -21.37 15.39 5.81
N ASP A 78 -21.12 14.70 6.92
CA ASP A 78 -21.00 15.32 8.24
C ASP A 78 -19.51 15.50 8.58
N HIS A 79 -19.04 16.73 8.51
CA HIS A 79 -17.63 17.04 8.70
C HIS A 79 -17.15 16.94 10.16
N ASP A 80 -18.06 17.05 11.14
CA ASP A 80 -17.72 17.20 12.55
C ASP A 80 -17.75 15.85 13.30
N ARG A 81 -18.44 14.86 12.73
CA ARG A 81 -18.53 13.51 13.30
C ARG A 81 -17.38 12.62 12.84
N ARG A 82 -16.61 12.07 13.79
CA ARG A 82 -15.60 11.04 13.49
C ARG A 82 -16.27 9.71 13.11
N VAL A 83 -15.90 9.16 11.95
CA VAL A 83 -16.34 7.82 11.50
C VAL A 83 -15.29 6.78 11.89
N THR A 84 -15.74 5.68 12.49
CA THR A 84 -14.88 4.55 12.93
C THR A 84 -15.29 3.20 12.34
N TRP A 85 -16.48 3.13 11.74
CA TRP A 85 -16.99 2.01 10.96
C TRP A 85 -18.01 2.53 9.96
N ILE A 86 -18.25 1.76 8.88
CA ILE A 86 -19.15 2.14 7.79
C ILE A 86 -20.40 1.27 7.84
N GLU A 87 -21.51 1.86 8.33
CA GLU A 87 -22.84 1.23 8.37
C GLU A 87 -23.79 1.80 7.31
N THR A 88 -23.53 3.02 6.87
CA THR A 88 -24.33 3.78 5.91
C THR A 88 -23.46 4.33 4.76
N ARG A 89 -24.11 4.75 3.67
CA ARG A 89 -23.44 5.42 2.54
C ARG A 89 -22.83 6.76 2.96
N ALA A 90 -23.53 7.49 3.83
CA ALA A 90 -23.05 8.73 4.43
C ALA A 90 -21.78 8.51 5.27
N ASP A 91 -21.66 7.39 6.00
CA ASP A 91 -20.41 7.04 6.71
C ASP A 91 -19.24 6.88 5.75
N CYS A 92 -19.44 6.15 4.64
CA CYS A 92 -18.41 5.91 3.64
C CYS A 92 -17.89 7.23 3.04
N LEU A 93 -18.80 8.10 2.60
CA LEU A 93 -18.44 9.38 1.98
C LEU A 93 -17.86 10.36 3.00
N THR A 94 -18.39 10.38 4.22
CA THR A 94 -17.85 11.20 5.31
C THR A 94 -16.42 10.80 5.64
N ALA A 95 -16.16 9.51 5.85
CA ALA A 95 -14.81 9.02 6.13
C ALA A 95 -13.85 9.33 4.98
N LEU A 96 -14.28 9.14 3.74
CA LEU A 96 -13.47 9.44 2.57
C LEU A 96 -13.04 10.91 2.52
N ILE A 97 -13.98 11.83 2.73
CA ILE A 97 -13.69 13.27 2.77
C ILE A 97 -12.81 13.63 3.97
N GLN A 98 -12.98 12.99 5.13
CA GLN A 98 -12.10 13.20 6.28
C GLN A 98 -10.65 12.82 5.96
N HIS A 99 -10.42 11.67 5.33
CA HIS A 99 -9.08 11.24 4.91
C HIS A 99 -8.46 12.17 3.86
N ILE A 100 -9.25 12.64 2.89
CA ILE A 100 -8.79 13.62 1.90
C ILE A 100 -8.39 14.94 2.58
N ARG A 101 -9.20 15.44 3.53
CA ARG A 101 -8.94 16.71 4.24
C ARG A 101 -7.70 16.66 5.12
N THR A 102 -7.41 15.52 5.73
CA THR A 102 -6.24 15.35 6.61
C THR A 102 -4.99 14.94 5.85
N GLY A 103 -5.13 14.45 4.60
CA GLY A 103 -4.03 13.85 3.84
C GLY A 103 -3.52 12.54 4.46
N GLN A 104 -4.30 11.91 5.34
CA GLN A 104 -3.93 10.69 6.05
C GLN A 104 -4.82 9.54 5.57
N GLY A 105 -4.21 8.42 5.19
CA GLY A 105 -4.94 7.18 4.90
C GLY A 105 -5.53 6.54 6.16
N GLY A 106 -6.36 5.53 5.96
CA GLY A 106 -6.92 4.72 7.03
C GLY A 106 -7.69 3.52 6.50
N GLU A 107 -8.08 2.64 7.43
CA GLU A 107 -8.88 1.46 7.16
C GLU A 107 -10.08 1.48 8.10
N LEU A 108 -11.29 1.31 7.54
CA LEU A 108 -12.52 1.27 8.31
C LEU A 108 -13.33 0.05 7.89
N PRO A 109 -13.83 -0.76 8.84
CA PRO A 109 -14.64 -1.91 8.52
C PRO A 109 -16.00 -1.46 7.97
N VAL A 110 -16.45 -2.10 6.90
CA VAL A 110 -17.84 -2.00 6.41
C VAL A 110 -18.63 -3.12 7.08
N THR A 111 -19.61 -2.75 7.91
CA THR A 111 -20.39 -3.70 8.71
C THR A 111 -21.77 -3.99 8.10
N ASN A 112 -22.18 -3.24 7.07
CA ASN A 112 -23.43 -3.41 6.35
C ASN A 112 -23.21 -3.92 4.91
N GLY A 113 -23.77 -5.09 4.60
CA GLY A 113 -23.65 -5.74 3.28
C GLY A 113 -24.27 -4.96 2.12
N ASP A 114 -25.35 -4.19 2.37
CA ASP A 114 -25.97 -3.34 1.36
C ASP A 114 -25.07 -2.16 1.00
N VAL A 115 -24.35 -1.62 1.99
CA VAL A 115 -23.35 -0.57 1.76
C VAL A 115 -22.14 -1.13 1.03
N ALA A 116 -21.68 -2.34 1.40
CA ALA A 116 -20.58 -3.00 0.68
C ALA A 116 -20.93 -3.22 -0.80
N SER A 117 -22.16 -3.65 -1.10
CA SER A 117 -22.65 -3.82 -2.48
C SER A 117 -22.72 -2.49 -3.21
N TRP A 118 -23.24 -1.44 -2.56
CA TRP A 118 -23.26 -0.10 -3.12
C TRP A 118 -21.85 0.45 -3.41
N ILE A 119 -20.86 0.20 -2.54
CA ILE A 119 -19.46 0.58 -2.79
C ILE A 119 -18.95 -0.13 -4.03
N ALA A 120 -19.16 -1.45 -4.14
CA ALA A 120 -18.71 -2.23 -5.29
C ALA A 120 -19.31 -1.74 -6.62
N ASP A 121 -20.56 -1.28 -6.60
CA ASP A 121 -21.28 -0.79 -7.78
C ASP A 121 -20.90 0.66 -8.16
N ARG A 122 -20.62 1.52 -7.17
CA ARG A 122 -20.42 2.96 -7.38
C ARG A 122 -18.97 3.39 -7.54
N PHE A 123 -18.04 2.55 -7.10
CA PHE A 123 -16.62 2.81 -7.22
C PHE A 123 -15.99 1.84 -8.24
N PRO A 124 -16.06 2.15 -9.54
CA PRO A 124 -15.42 1.33 -10.56
C PRO A 124 -13.91 1.37 -10.32
N GLY A 125 -13.29 0.19 -10.26
CA GLY A 125 -11.90 0.07 -9.87
C GLY A 125 -11.24 -1.15 -10.49
N GLN A 126 -9.92 -1.13 -10.51
CA GLN A 126 -9.12 -2.26 -10.94
C GLN A 126 -8.98 -3.26 -9.80
N ILE A 127 -8.92 -4.53 -10.16
CA ILE A 127 -8.69 -5.61 -9.20
C ILE A 127 -7.19 -5.80 -9.02
N ALA A 128 -6.74 -5.87 -7.76
CA ALA A 128 -5.34 -6.03 -7.39
C ALA A 128 -5.16 -7.02 -6.24
N VAL A 129 -3.93 -7.49 -6.04
CA VAL A 129 -3.57 -8.25 -4.83
C VAL A 129 -3.69 -7.33 -3.63
N GLY A 130 -4.45 -7.76 -2.63
CA GLY A 130 -4.56 -7.06 -1.37
C GLY A 130 -4.19 -7.93 -0.17
N GLY A 131 -4.09 -7.28 0.98
CA GLY A 131 -3.58 -7.88 2.21
C GLY A 131 -2.05 -7.90 2.24
N THR A 132 -1.48 -7.42 3.34
CA THR A 132 -0.04 -7.27 3.55
C THR A 132 0.75 -8.54 3.25
N GLY A 133 0.25 -9.71 3.69
CA GLY A 133 0.93 -10.99 3.47
C GLY A 133 1.01 -11.35 1.99
N ALA A 134 -0.13 -11.35 1.29
CA ALA A 134 -0.16 -11.64 -0.14
C ALA A 134 0.60 -10.61 -0.98
N HIS A 135 0.49 -9.33 -0.65
CA HIS A 135 1.20 -8.26 -1.35
C HIS A 135 2.72 -8.41 -1.18
N ALA A 136 3.22 -8.63 0.05
CA ALA A 136 4.64 -8.84 0.30
C ALA A 136 5.17 -10.07 -0.45
N ALA A 137 4.45 -11.18 -0.38
CA ALA A 137 4.85 -12.41 -1.06
C ALA A 137 4.90 -12.25 -2.58
N ASN A 138 3.90 -11.55 -3.16
CA ASN A 138 3.84 -11.27 -4.59
C ASN A 138 4.99 -10.36 -5.04
N THR A 139 5.31 -9.32 -4.27
CA THR A 139 6.44 -8.43 -4.56
C THR A 139 7.77 -9.19 -4.49
N LEU A 140 7.98 -10.01 -3.46
CA LEU A 140 9.19 -10.82 -3.33
C LEU A 140 9.33 -11.79 -4.50
N ALA A 141 8.24 -12.48 -4.88
CA ALA A 141 8.25 -13.41 -5.99
C ALA A 141 8.65 -12.73 -7.31
N ARG A 142 8.11 -11.54 -7.59
CA ARG A 142 8.44 -10.71 -8.77
C ARG A 142 9.88 -10.22 -8.77
N LEU A 143 10.48 -10.02 -7.60
CA LEU A 143 11.89 -9.67 -7.45
C LEU A 143 12.84 -10.88 -7.50
N GLY A 144 12.30 -12.09 -7.70
CA GLY A 144 13.08 -13.32 -7.75
C GLY A 144 13.38 -13.93 -6.38
N CYS A 145 12.82 -13.37 -5.30
CA CYS A 145 13.04 -13.84 -3.94
C CYS A 145 12.03 -14.93 -3.56
N PRO A 146 12.47 -16.14 -3.15
CA PRO A 146 11.59 -17.20 -2.69
C PRO A 146 10.72 -16.76 -1.50
N ALA A 147 9.41 -16.81 -1.66
CA ALA A 147 8.44 -16.49 -0.61
C ALA A 147 7.56 -17.71 -0.28
N LEU A 148 7.07 -17.73 0.96
CA LEU A 148 6.07 -18.66 1.46
C LEU A 148 4.85 -17.87 1.91
N LEU A 149 3.71 -18.04 1.25
CA LEU A 149 2.46 -17.35 1.57
C LEU A 149 1.47 -18.26 2.27
N HIS A 150 1.00 -17.83 3.45
CA HIS A 150 -0.20 -18.39 4.08
C HIS A 150 -1.45 -17.73 3.48
N LEU A 151 -2.12 -18.44 2.56
CA LEU A 151 -3.25 -17.92 1.79
C LEU A 151 -4.56 -18.16 2.54
N THR A 152 -5.09 -17.10 3.14
CA THR A 152 -6.36 -17.10 3.89
C THR A 152 -7.59 -16.83 3.03
N ALA A 153 -7.45 -16.14 1.89
CA ALA A 153 -8.53 -15.89 0.94
C ALA A 153 -8.28 -16.67 -0.37
N ALA A 154 -8.53 -17.98 -0.34
CA ALA A 154 -8.27 -18.89 -1.46
C ALA A 154 -9.27 -18.80 -2.64
N SER A 155 -9.86 -17.63 -2.88
CA SER A 155 -10.76 -17.44 -4.03
C SER A 155 -9.98 -17.54 -5.35
N ALA A 156 -10.63 -18.03 -6.41
CA ALA A 156 -10.02 -18.09 -7.74
C ALA A 156 -9.57 -16.70 -8.24
N GLY A 157 -10.24 -15.62 -7.80
CA GLY A 157 -9.83 -14.25 -8.07
C GLY A 157 -8.49 -13.91 -7.44
N CYS A 158 -8.31 -14.22 -6.14
CA CYS A 158 -7.06 -13.98 -5.44
C CYS A 158 -5.90 -14.78 -6.04
N VAL A 159 -6.11 -16.08 -6.31
CA VAL A 159 -5.06 -16.95 -6.88
C VAL A 159 -4.57 -16.45 -8.24
N ARG A 160 -5.46 -15.95 -9.11
CA ARG A 160 -5.09 -15.43 -10.43
C ARG A 160 -4.23 -14.16 -10.38
N LEU A 161 -4.21 -13.45 -9.25
CA LEU A 161 -3.46 -12.20 -9.09
C LEU A 161 -2.04 -12.44 -8.56
N LEU A 162 -1.74 -13.64 -8.08
CA LEU A 162 -0.44 -13.99 -7.53
C LEU A 162 0.54 -14.42 -8.63
N ASP A 163 1.78 -13.94 -8.54
CA ASP A 163 2.90 -14.43 -9.33
C ASP A 163 3.40 -15.75 -8.76
N ALA A 164 3.22 -16.83 -9.52
CA ALA A 164 3.51 -18.19 -9.08
C ALA A 164 4.99 -18.60 -9.25
N SER A 165 5.83 -17.79 -9.90
CA SER A 165 7.18 -18.21 -10.31
C SER A 165 8.11 -18.57 -9.14
N ASN A 166 8.02 -17.84 -8.03
CA ASN A 166 8.87 -18.02 -6.84
C ASN A 166 8.08 -18.16 -5.53
N LEU A 167 6.77 -18.40 -5.65
CA LEU A 167 5.83 -18.39 -4.55
C LEU A 167 5.40 -19.82 -4.18
N LEU A 168 5.68 -20.23 -2.94
CA LEU A 168 5.06 -21.40 -2.35
C LEU A 168 3.84 -20.95 -1.55
N VAL A 169 2.68 -21.54 -1.84
CA VAL A 169 1.42 -21.22 -1.16
C VAL A 169 1.04 -22.35 -0.22
N ILE A 170 0.73 -22.02 1.03
CA ILE A 170 0.11 -22.91 2.00
C ILE A 170 -1.31 -22.39 2.27
N PRO A 171 -2.35 -23.21 2.08
CA PRO A 171 -3.71 -22.82 2.42
C PRO A 171 -3.87 -22.67 3.93
N GLY A 172 -4.59 -21.62 4.35
CA GLY A 172 -4.99 -21.38 5.73
C GLY A 172 -6.35 -21.95 6.11
#